data_AF-A0A1D6KJB5-F1
#
_entry.id   AF-A0A1D6KJB5-F1
#
_cell.length_a   1.000
_cell.length_b   1.000
_cell.length_c   1.000
_cell.angle_alpha   90.00
_cell.angle_beta   90.00
_cell.angle_gamma   90.00
#
_symmetry.space_group_name_H-M   'P 1'
#
loop_
_entity.id
_entity.type
_entity.pdbx_description
1 polymer ?
#
loop_
_entity_poly.entity_id
_entity_poly.type
_entity_poly.pdbx_seq_one_letter_code
_entity_poly.pdbx_strand_id
1 'polypeptide(L)'
;MASVYSRSHYNMSLSKEFEGGITNGAFWYPIYGGMQDWNYIHGGCFELTLEISDTKWPKADELPIIWEHSRMSMLNLLASLIKAIERRGTPCHLQ
;
A
#
# COMPACT_ATOMS: atom_id res chain seq x y z
N MET A 1 2.58 -4.20 -5.52
CA MET A 1 2.77 -3.65 -4.15
C MET A 1 1.45 -3.21 -3.54
N ALA A 2 0.71 -2.27 -4.17
CA ALA A 2 -0.59 -1.80 -3.69
C ALA A 2 -1.61 -2.94 -3.42
N SER A 3 -1.73 -3.93 -4.32
CA SER A 3 -2.65 -5.06 -4.13
C SER A 3 -2.31 -5.93 -2.91
N VAL A 4 -1.06 -5.97 -2.46
CA VAL A 4 -0.67 -6.74 -1.26
C VAL A 4 -1.31 -6.11 -0.02
N TYR A 5 -1.28 -4.77 0.05
CA TYR A 5 -1.91 -4.02 1.12
C TYR A 5 -3.44 -4.10 1.03
N SER A 6 -4.01 -3.71 -0.11
CA SER A 6 -5.47 -3.63 -0.29
C SER A 6 -6.20 -4.95 -0.01
N ARG A 7 -5.68 -6.09 -0.51
CA ARG A 7 -6.33 -7.40 -0.34
C ARG A 7 -6.47 -7.85 1.12
N SER A 8 -5.62 -7.33 2.00
CA SER A 8 -5.65 -7.66 3.43
C SER A 8 -6.40 -6.60 4.24
N HIS A 9 -6.78 -5.49 3.63
CA HIS A 9 -7.45 -4.38 4.28
C HIS A 9 -8.96 -4.54 4.12
N TYR A 10 -9.67 -4.64 5.24
CA TYR A 10 -11.10 -4.97 5.24
C TYR A 10 -11.92 -4.08 4.30
N ASN A 11 -11.91 -2.75 4.50
CA ASN A 11 -12.68 -1.82 3.66
C ASN A 11 -12.16 -1.69 2.22
N MET A 12 -10.85 -1.49 2.02
CA MET A 12 -10.29 -1.30 0.67
C MET A 12 -10.53 -2.50 -0.24
N SER A 13 -10.42 -3.72 0.28
CA SER A 13 -10.65 -4.94 -0.51
C SER A 13 -12.07 -5.04 -1.08
N LEU A 14 -13.03 -4.35 -0.46
CA LEU A 14 -14.45 -4.33 -0.81
C LEU A 14 -14.85 -3.03 -1.53
N SER A 15 -13.88 -2.20 -1.93
CA SER A 15 -14.16 -0.93 -2.60
C SER A 15 -14.97 -1.14 -3.88
N LYS A 16 -16.02 -0.33 -4.03
CA LYS A 16 -16.84 -0.27 -5.26
C LYS A 16 -16.35 0.79 -6.24
N GLU A 17 -15.63 1.79 -5.75
CA GLU A 17 -15.09 2.89 -6.56
C GLU A 17 -13.77 2.48 -7.23
N PHE A 18 -12.91 1.80 -6.47
CA PHE A 18 -11.61 1.35 -6.95
C PHE A 18 -11.59 -0.18 -6.99
N GLU A 19 -11.60 -0.75 -8.18
CA GLU A 19 -11.57 -2.20 -8.35
C GLU A 19 -10.35 -2.82 -7.67
N GLY A 20 -10.58 -3.77 -6.75
CA GLY A 20 -9.52 -4.37 -5.94
C GLY A 20 -8.86 -3.40 -4.94
N GLY A 21 -9.49 -2.25 -4.66
CA GLY A 21 -9.03 -1.24 -3.71
C GLY A 21 -7.71 -0.59 -4.09
N ILE A 22 -7.43 -0.47 -5.39
CA ILE A 22 -6.22 0.16 -5.91
C ILE A 22 -6.55 1.08 -7.08
N THR A 23 -5.73 2.10 -7.28
CA THR A 23 -5.83 2.97 -8.45
C THR A 23 -4.45 3.48 -8.85
N ASN A 24 -4.32 3.94 -10.09
CA ASN A 24 -3.19 4.75 -10.51
C ASN A 24 -3.46 6.21 -10.12
N GLY A 25 -2.48 6.88 -9.50
CA GLY A 25 -2.66 8.25 -9.00
C GLY A 25 -3.16 9.21 -10.08
N ALA A 26 -2.49 9.26 -11.23
CA ALA A 26 -2.87 10.14 -12.34
C ALA A 26 -4.23 9.80 -12.97
N PHE A 27 -4.66 8.53 -12.91
CA PHE A 27 -5.98 8.11 -13.38
C PHE A 27 -7.11 8.55 -12.44
N TRP A 28 -6.87 8.54 -11.12
CA TRP A 28 -7.84 9.04 -10.16
C TRP A 28 -7.98 10.56 -10.24
N TYR A 29 -6.87 11.28 -10.07
CA TYR A 29 -6.74 12.70 -10.41
C TYR A 29 -5.26 13.09 -10.49
N PRO A 30 -4.84 13.89 -11.50
CA PRO A 30 -3.44 14.24 -11.66
C PRO A 30 -2.96 15.18 -10.55
N ILE A 31 -1.86 14.80 -9.90
CA ILE A 31 -1.13 15.62 -8.93
C ILE A 31 0.30 15.82 -9.43
N TYR A 32 0.76 17.05 -9.47
CA TYR A 32 2.13 17.38 -9.87
C TYR A 32 2.97 17.73 -8.64
N GLY A 33 4.23 17.27 -8.62
CA GLY A 33 5.15 17.55 -7.51
C GLY A 33 4.86 16.76 -6.24
N GLY A 34 4.15 15.63 -6.35
CA GLY A 34 3.88 14.75 -5.21
C GLY A 34 5.14 14.03 -4.71
N MET A 35 5.18 13.76 -3.39
CA MET A 35 6.27 13.05 -2.74
C MET A 35 6.47 11.64 -3.32
N GLN A 36 5.36 10.95 -3.64
CA GLN A 36 5.39 9.59 -4.17
C GLN A 36 6.22 9.48 -5.46
N ASP A 37 5.93 10.34 -6.44
CA ASP A 37 6.64 10.34 -7.73
C ASP A 37 8.08 10.85 -7.56
N TRP A 38 8.31 11.82 -6.68
CA TRP A 38 9.66 12.32 -6.39
C TRP A 38 10.55 11.22 -5.80
N ASN A 39 10.04 10.43 -4.85
CA ASN A 39 10.79 9.32 -4.24
C ASN A 39 11.13 8.23 -5.27
N TYR A 40 10.26 7.99 -6.24
CA TYR A 40 10.55 7.05 -7.33
C TYR A 40 11.60 7.59 -8.31
N ILE A 41 11.46 8.84 -8.76
CA ILE A 41 12.32 9.43 -9.80
C ILE A 41 13.71 9.81 -9.25
N HIS A 42 13.75 10.42 -8.06
CA HIS A 42 14.96 11.01 -7.50
C HIS A 42 15.47 10.27 -6.27
N GLY A 43 14.57 9.69 -5.45
CA GLY A 43 14.91 9.00 -4.22
C GLY A 43 15.35 7.53 -4.40
N GLY A 44 15.12 6.94 -5.59
CA GLY A 44 15.40 5.52 -5.83
C GLY A 44 14.56 4.57 -4.96
N CYS A 45 13.44 5.04 -4.42
CA CYS A 45 12.59 4.31 -3.50
C CYS A 45 11.18 4.16 -4.07
N PHE A 46 10.56 3.00 -3.84
CA PHE A 46 9.15 2.80 -4.18
C PHE A 46 8.26 3.26 -3.02
N GLU A 47 7.43 4.27 -3.27
CA GLU A 47 6.45 4.78 -2.30
C GLU A 47 5.00 4.46 -2.74
N LEU A 48 4.14 4.23 -1.74
CA LEU A 48 2.69 4.15 -1.91
C LEU A 48 2.00 5.25 -1.12
N THR A 49 0.98 5.85 -1.72
CA THR A 49 -0.03 6.64 -1.00
C THR A 49 -1.18 5.73 -0.59
N LEU A 50 -1.58 5.79 0.68
CA LEU A 50 -2.66 4.98 1.26
C LEU A 50 -3.76 5.89 1.79
N GLU A 51 -4.95 5.80 1.18
CA GLU A 51 -6.15 6.51 1.63
C GLU A 51 -6.91 5.61 2.62
N ILE A 52 -6.57 5.70 3.91
CA ILE A 52 -6.99 4.74 4.95
C ILE A 52 -8.48 4.88 5.36
N SER A 53 -9.03 6.10 5.29
CA SER A 53 -10.35 6.45 5.80
C SER A 53 -10.99 7.56 4.95
N ASP A 54 -12.28 7.44 4.67
CA ASP A 54 -13.07 8.50 4.02
C ASP A 54 -13.26 9.71 4.96
N THR A 55 -13.31 9.45 6.26
CA THR A 55 -13.35 10.50 7.29
C THR A 55 -11.93 10.93 7.61
N LYS A 56 -11.56 12.13 7.16
CA LYS A 56 -10.21 12.72 7.39
C LYS A 56 -9.84 12.87 8.88
N TRP A 57 -10.84 13.11 9.72
CA TRP A 57 -10.69 13.32 11.16
C TRP A 57 -11.66 12.43 11.93
N PRO A 58 -11.39 11.11 11.99
CA PRO A 58 -12.26 10.17 12.70
C PRO A 58 -12.24 10.47 14.19
N LYS A 59 -13.28 10.05 14.90
CA LYS A 59 -13.32 10.19 16.35
C LYS A 59 -12.32 9.22 16.99
N ALA A 60 -11.87 9.55 18.21
CA ALA A 60 -10.86 8.77 18.90
C ALA A 60 -11.28 7.30 19.16
N ASP A 61 -12.58 7.06 19.34
CA ASP A 61 -13.17 5.73 19.51
C ASP A 61 -13.20 4.88 18.23
N GLU A 62 -13.01 5.49 17.05
CA GLU A 62 -12.90 4.80 15.76
C GLU A 62 -11.45 4.37 15.44
N LEU A 63 -10.45 4.93 16.13
CA LEU A 63 -9.04 4.59 15.87
C LEU A 63 -8.71 3.10 16.06
N PRO A 64 -9.23 2.39 17.08
CA PRO A 64 -8.96 0.96 17.24
C PRO A 64 -9.45 0.11 16.06
N ILE A 65 -10.60 0.45 15.47
CA ILE A 65 -11.14 -0.30 14.33
C ILE A 65 -10.38 0.01 13.03
N ILE A 66 -9.97 1.27 12.83
CA ILE A 66 -9.11 1.67 11.69
C ILE A 66 -7.76 0.93 11.75
N TRP A 67 -7.19 0.83 12.96
CA TRP A 67 -5.97 0.04 13.18
C TRP A 67 -6.20 -1.43 12.84
N GLU A 68 -7.26 -2.07 13.36
CA GLU A 68 -7.47 -3.49 13.12
C GLU A 68 -7.70 -3.79 11.63
N HIS A 69 -8.39 -2.92 10.90
CA HIS A 69 -8.54 -3.03 9.44
C HIS A 69 -7.21 -2.94 8.69
N SER A 70 -6.25 -2.15 9.19
CA SER A 70 -4.97 -1.89 8.52
C SER A 70 -3.84 -2.84 8.93
N ARG A 71 -3.93 -3.42 10.13
CA ARG A 71 -2.83 -4.11 10.81
C ARG A 71 -2.23 -5.23 9.97
N MET A 72 -3.07 -6.13 9.46
CA MET A 72 -2.60 -7.26 8.64
C MET A 72 -2.04 -6.80 7.29
N SER A 73 -2.58 -5.73 6.70
CA SER A 73 -2.11 -5.16 5.45
C SER A 73 -0.69 -4.61 5.56
N MET A 74 -0.39 -3.91 6.65
CA MET A 74 0.97 -3.41 6.92
C MET A 74 1.97 -4.56 7.10
N LEU A 75 1.61 -5.58 7.88
CA LEU A 75 2.47 -6.75 8.10
C LEU A 75 2.71 -7.53 6.81
N ASN A 76 1.68 -7.73 6.00
CA ASN A 76 1.79 -8.44 4.72
C ASN A 76 2.63 -7.66 3.70
N LEU A 77 2.52 -6.33 3.69
CA LEU A 77 3.34 -5.48 2.84
C LEU A 77 4.84 -5.62 3.21
N LEU A 78 5.19 -5.51 4.49
CA LEU A 78 6.56 -5.71 4.97
C LEU A 78 7.08 -7.13 4.70
N ALA A 79 6.27 -8.15 4.98
CA ALA A 79 6.64 -9.54 4.72
C ALA A 79 6.87 -9.81 3.23
N SER A 80 6.11 -9.16 2.34
CA SER A 80 6.32 -9.29 0.89
C SER A 80 7.66 -8.72 0.43
N LEU A 81 8.13 -7.64 1.07
CA LEU A 81 9.43 -7.03 0.80
C LEU A 81 10.57 -7.94 1.26
N ILE A 82 10.49 -8.47 2.48
CA ILE A 82 11.48 -9.39 3.04
C ILE A 82 11.64 -10.61 2.12
N LYS A 83 10.52 -11.24 1.72
CA LYS A 83 10.52 -12.36 0.76
C LYS A 83 11.15 -12.00 -0.58
N ALA A 84 10.96 -10.77 -1.05
CA ALA A 84 11.54 -10.32 -2.31
C ALA A 84 13.07 -10.14 -2.20
N ILE A 85 13.57 -9.69 -1.06
CA ILE A 85 15.01 -9.55 -0.78
C ILE A 85 15.67 -10.93 -0.69
N GLU A 86 15.09 -11.86 0.08
CA GLU A 86 15.61 -13.22 0.23
C GLU A 86 15.79 -13.93 -1.12
N ARG A 87 14.81 -13.78 -2.03
CA ARG A 87 14.87 -14.34 -3.39
C ARG A 87 15.97 -13.73 -4.27
N ARG A 88 16.40 -12.49 -4.00
CA ARG A 88 17.54 -11.87 -4.71
C ARG A 88 18.88 -12.29 -4.13
N GLY A 89 18.91 -12.75 -2.88
CA GLY A 89 20.11 -13.21 -2.18
C GLY A 89 20.45 -14.69 -2.37
N THR A 90 19.52 -15.51 -2.88
CA THR A 90 19.83 -16.90 -3.24
C THR A 90 20.64 -16.93 -4.53
N PRO A 91 21.89 -17.45 -4.54
CA PRO A 91 22.63 -17.67 -5.77
C PRO A 91 21.81 -18.62 -6.65
N CYS A 92 21.69 -18.29 -7.94
CA CYS A 92 21.25 -19.24 -8.97
C CYS A 92 22.28 -20.38 -9.09
N HIS A 93 22.28 -21.32 -8.15
CA HIS A 93 22.96 -22.60 -8.26
C HIS A 93 22.03 -23.68 -7.76
N LEU A 94 21.18 -24.14 -8.68
CA LEU A 94 20.70 -25.52 -8.87
C LEU A 94 19.50 -25.49 -9.82
N GLN A 95 19.80 -25.38 -11.11
CA GLN A 95 19.08 -26.03 -12.20
C GLN A 95 20.08 -26.29 -13.33
#